data_AF-A0A7K2MUY6-F1
#
_entry.id   AF-A0A7K2MUY6-F1
#
_cell.length_a   1.000
_cell.length_b   1.000
_cell.length_c   1.000
_cell.angle_alpha   90.00
_cell.angle_beta   90.00
_cell.angle_gamma   90.00
#
_symmetry.space_group_name_H-M   'P 1'
#
loop_
_entity.id
_entity.type
_entity.pdbx_description
1 polymer ?
#
loop_
_entity_poly.entity_id
_entity_poly.type
_entity_poly.pdbx_seq_one_letter_code
_entity_poly.pdbx_strand_id
1 'polypeptide(L)'
;MITVTEATASAGALQRLADQGVSVWLDDLSRRRIESGNLAELVRTKNVVGVTTNPSIFQAAIGSGEGYEEQLADLATRGVTVEEAVRMMTTADVRAAADVLREVYDATGGRDGRVSIEVDPRLAHDTRATVAEARQLAWLVDRPNVMIKIPATRAGLPAITEVVGAGISVNVTLIFS
;
A
#
# COMPACT_ATOMS: atom_id res chain seq x y z
N MET A 1 -10.23 -12.75 -24.06
CA MET A 1 -9.23 -13.78 -24.41
C MET A 1 -7.93 -13.05 -24.72
N ILE A 2 -7.11 -12.78 -23.70
CA ILE A 2 -5.81 -12.10 -23.89
C ILE A 2 -4.89 -13.15 -24.51
N THR A 3 -4.44 -12.92 -25.74
CA THR A 3 -3.59 -13.87 -26.47
C THR A 3 -2.18 -13.84 -25.88
N VAL A 4 -1.54 -15.01 -25.83
CA VAL A 4 -0.23 -15.30 -25.21
C VAL A 4 0.90 -14.37 -25.71
N THR A 5 0.72 -13.71 -26.86
CA THR A 5 1.63 -12.76 -27.49
C THR A 5 1.72 -11.40 -26.75
N GLU A 6 0.65 -10.91 -26.14
CA GLU A 6 0.68 -9.64 -25.38
C GLU A 6 1.32 -9.82 -24.00
N ALA A 7 1.08 -10.97 -23.35
CA ALA A 7 1.62 -11.28 -22.03
C ALA A 7 3.15 -11.48 -22.02
N THR A 8 3.71 -11.93 -23.14
CA THR A 8 5.16 -12.08 -23.36
C THR A 8 5.81 -10.75 -23.74
N ALA A 9 5.14 -9.91 -24.55
CA ALA A 9 5.61 -8.57 -24.86
C ALA A 9 5.63 -7.63 -23.63
N SER A 10 4.65 -7.74 -22.73
CA SER A 10 4.57 -6.92 -21.51
C SER A 10 5.62 -7.30 -20.47
N ALA A 11 5.91 -8.60 -20.30
CA ALA A 11 7.01 -9.06 -19.45
C ALA A 11 8.36 -8.48 -19.91
N GLY A 12 8.58 -8.48 -21.23
CA GLY A 12 9.76 -7.85 -21.82
C GLY A 12 9.80 -6.33 -21.62
N ALA A 13 8.65 -5.64 -21.66
CA ALA A 13 8.60 -4.19 -21.45
C ALA A 13 8.96 -3.78 -20.01
N LEU A 14 8.41 -4.48 -19.01
CA LEU A 14 8.72 -4.21 -17.61
C LEU A 14 10.18 -4.56 -17.27
N GLN A 15 10.71 -5.65 -17.86
CA GLN A 15 12.14 -5.97 -17.74
C GLN A 15 13.02 -4.86 -18.30
N ARG A 16 12.72 -4.36 -19.51
CA ARG A 16 13.49 -3.26 -20.10
C ARG A 16 13.48 -1.99 -19.24
N LEU A 17 12.38 -1.69 -18.55
CA LEU A 17 12.32 -0.58 -17.59
C LEU A 17 13.21 -0.83 -16.37
N ALA A 18 13.13 -2.04 -15.80
CA ALA A 18 13.97 -2.44 -14.67
C ALA A 18 15.46 -2.40 -15.02
N ASP A 19 15.85 -2.83 -16.24
CA ASP A 19 17.22 -2.77 -16.74
C ASP A 19 17.74 -1.33 -16.87
N GLN A 20 16.84 -0.34 -16.99
CA GLN A 20 17.18 1.09 -16.96
C GLN A 20 17.15 1.69 -15.54
N GLY A 21 16.97 0.88 -14.51
CA GLY A 21 16.94 1.31 -13.11
C GLY A 21 15.60 1.88 -12.64
N VAL A 22 14.51 1.66 -13.39
CA VAL A 22 13.15 2.08 -13.02
C VAL A 22 12.47 0.99 -12.18
N SER A 23 12.12 1.32 -10.94
CA SER A 23 11.33 0.44 -10.07
C SER A 23 9.86 0.40 -10.52
N VAL A 24 9.35 -0.79 -10.84
CA VAL A 24 7.95 -0.98 -11.25
C VAL A 24 7.09 -1.29 -10.02
N TRP A 25 6.12 -0.43 -9.75
CA TRP A 25 5.19 -0.61 -8.62
C TRP A 25 3.79 -0.92 -9.13
N LEU A 26 3.06 -1.73 -8.38
CA LEU A 26 1.66 -2.07 -8.64
C LEU A 26 0.74 -1.07 -7.92
N ASP A 27 -0.14 -0.39 -8.66
CA ASP A 27 -1.15 0.52 -8.11
C ASP A 27 -2.50 -0.17 -7.93
N ASP A 28 -2.48 -1.25 -7.14
CA ASP A 28 -3.66 -2.04 -6.76
C ASP A 28 -3.29 -2.97 -5.59
N LEU A 29 -4.25 -3.23 -4.71
CA LEU A 29 -4.12 -4.23 -3.66
C LEU A 29 -5.50 -4.76 -3.25
N SER A 30 -5.61 -6.07 -3.16
CA SER A 30 -6.76 -6.73 -2.55
C SER A 30 -6.30 -7.96 -1.77
N ARG A 31 -7.04 -8.33 -0.73
CA ARG A 31 -6.80 -9.56 0.02
C ARG A 31 -6.69 -10.79 -0.87
N ARG A 32 -7.62 -10.96 -1.81
CA ARG A 32 -7.60 -12.04 -2.81
C ARG A 32 -6.29 -12.09 -3.60
N ARG A 33 -5.75 -10.94 -4.02
CA ARG A 33 -4.46 -10.87 -4.74
C ARG A 33 -3.29 -11.38 -3.89
N ILE A 34 -3.33 -11.12 -2.59
CA ILE A 34 -2.30 -11.59 -1.64
C ILE A 34 -2.45 -13.09 -1.41
N GLU A 35 -3.63 -13.53 -0.98
CA GLU A 35 -3.90 -14.92 -0.55
C GLU A 35 -3.82 -15.94 -1.69
N SER A 36 -4.19 -15.54 -2.91
CA SER A 36 -4.02 -16.40 -4.10
C SER A 36 -2.57 -16.58 -4.54
N GLY A 37 -1.62 -15.86 -3.93
CA GLY A 37 -0.22 -15.84 -4.35
C GLY A 37 0.05 -14.98 -5.59
N ASN A 38 -0.96 -14.30 -6.13
CA ASN A 38 -0.80 -13.49 -7.33
C ASN A 38 0.20 -12.33 -7.15
N LEU A 39 0.22 -11.66 -5.99
CA LEU A 39 1.21 -10.62 -5.72
C LEU A 39 2.64 -11.18 -5.80
N ALA A 40 2.89 -12.33 -5.17
CA ALA A 40 4.20 -13.00 -5.21
C ALA A 40 4.59 -13.42 -6.63
N GLU A 41 3.61 -13.88 -7.43
CA GLU A 41 3.84 -14.18 -8.84
C GLU A 41 4.23 -12.93 -9.65
N LEU A 42 3.58 -11.78 -9.42
CA LEU A 42 3.93 -10.53 -10.09
C LEU A 42 5.34 -10.06 -9.72
N VAL A 43 5.74 -10.20 -8.46
CA VAL A 43 7.12 -9.93 -8.03
C VAL A 43 8.11 -10.79 -8.81
N ARG A 44 7.87 -12.11 -8.87
CA ARG A 44 8.76 -13.08 -9.52
C ARG A 44 8.81 -12.95 -11.04
N THR A 45 7.70 -12.63 -11.69
CA THR A 45 7.55 -12.80 -13.15
C THR A 45 7.37 -11.49 -13.92
N LYS A 46 7.05 -10.39 -13.24
CA LYS A 46 6.73 -9.09 -13.86
C LYS A 46 7.56 -7.93 -13.33
N ASN A 47 8.63 -8.19 -12.57
CA ASN A 47 9.51 -7.16 -11.98
C ASN A 47 8.78 -6.16 -11.08
N VAL A 48 7.65 -6.55 -10.48
CA VAL A 48 6.96 -5.70 -9.49
C VAL A 48 7.80 -5.68 -8.21
N VAL A 49 8.14 -4.49 -7.74
CA VAL A 49 9.02 -4.29 -6.58
C VAL A 49 8.42 -3.36 -5.52
N GLY A 50 7.15 -2.98 -5.67
CA GLY A 50 6.44 -2.18 -4.68
C GLY A 50 4.94 -2.15 -4.96
N VAL A 51 4.17 -1.70 -3.98
CA VAL A 51 2.70 -1.60 -4.05
C VAL A 51 2.24 -0.25 -3.51
N THR A 52 1.29 0.38 -4.19
CA THR A 52 0.53 1.51 -3.68
C THR A 52 -0.93 1.15 -3.45
N THR A 53 -1.51 1.76 -2.42
CA THR A 53 -2.94 1.75 -2.17
C THR A 53 -3.47 3.18 -2.17
N ASN A 54 -4.78 3.30 -2.20
CA ASN A 54 -5.53 4.53 -1.99
C ASN A 54 -6.97 4.16 -1.57
N PRO A 55 -7.78 5.10 -1.06
CA PRO A 55 -9.13 4.80 -0.61
C PRO A 55 -10.03 4.14 -1.68
N SER A 56 -9.88 4.48 -2.96
CA SER A 56 -10.70 3.90 -4.04
C SER A 56 -10.34 2.43 -4.33
N ILE A 57 -9.06 2.07 -4.24
CA ILE A 57 -8.59 0.67 -4.35
C ILE A 57 -9.24 -0.18 -3.25
N PHE A 58 -9.19 0.28 -2.00
CA PHE A 58 -9.80 -0.46 -0.89
C PHE A 58 -11.33 -0.45 -0.93
N GLN A 59 -11.95 0.64 -1.38
CA GLN A 59 -13.39 0.67 -1.60
C GLN A 59 -13.83 -0.43 -2.58
N ALA A 60 -13.11 -0.58 -3.69
CA ALA A 60 -13.40 -1.61 -4.68
C ALA A 60 -13.17 -3.03 -4.11
N ALA A 61 -12.04 -3.24 -3.43
CA ALA A 61 -11.68 -4.54 -2.87
C ALA A 61 -12.67 -4.97 -1.78
N ILE A 62 -12.90 -4.14 -0.77
CA ILE A 62 -13.81 -4.42 0.35
C ILE A 62 -15.26 -4.44 -0.13
N GLY A 63 -15.63 -3.54 -1.05
CA GLY A 63 -16.99 -3.44 -1.58
C GLY A 63 -17.44 -4.66 -2.39
N SER A 64 -16.51 -5.44 -2.95
CA SER A 64 -16.83 -6.73 -3.59
C SER A 64 -17.19 -7.83 -2.58
N GLY A 65 -16.87 -7.65 -1.30
CA GLY A 65 -17.12 -8.59 -0.20
C GLY A 65 -16.17 -9.79 -0.13
N GLU A 66 -15.61 -10.23 -1.25
CA GLU A 66 -14.83 -11.48 -1.36
C GLU A 66 -13.53 -11.43 -0.52
N GLY A 67 -13.45 -12.29 0.49
CA GLY A 67 -12.29 -12.46 1.38
C GLY A 67 -12.38 -11.67 2.69
N TYR A 68 -13.38 -10.80 2.86
CA TYR A 68 -13.53 -9.97 4.06
C TYR A 68 -14.62 -10.46 5.02
N GLU A 69 -15.37 -11.49 4.64
CA GLU A 69 -16.62 -11.90 5.29
C GLU A 69 -16.43 -12.25 6.78
N GLU A 70 -15.45 -13.10 7.09
CA GLU A 70 -15.17 -13.54 8.46
C GLU A 70 -14.71 -12.37 9.34
N GLN A 71 -13.75 -11.57 8.86
CA GLN A 71 -13.26 -10.42 9.60
C GLN A 71 -14.36 -9.37 9.81
N LEU A 72 -15.22 -9.14 8.81
CA LEU A 72 -16.38 -8.24 8.94
C LEU A 72 -17.38 -8.75 9.97
N ALA A 73 -17.66 -10.06 10.00
CA ALA A 73 -18.54 -10.66 10.99
C ALA A 73 -17.99 -10.51 12.42
N ASP A 74 -16.68 -10.71 12.61
CA ASP A 74 -16.02 -10.52 13.90
C ASP A 74 -16.04 -9.07 14.36
N LEU A 75 -15.75 -8.12 13.46
CA LEU A 75 -15.76 -6.69 13.77
C LEU A 75 -17.17 -6.20 14.09
N ALA A 76 -18.18 -6.69 13.37
CA ALA A 76 -19.58 -6.41 13.65
C ALA A 76 -20.01 -6.95 15.02
N THR A 77 -19.63 -8.20 15.34
CA THR A 77 -19.91 -8.83 16.64
C THR A 77 -19.30 -8.03 17.80
N ARG A 78 -18.12 -7.45 17.58
CA ARG A 78 -17.42 -6.61 18.56
C ARG A 78 -17.96 -5.17 18.64
N GLY A 79 -18.88 -4.77 17.77
CA GLY A 79 -19.42 -3.40 17.72
C GLY A 79 -18.38 -2.35 17.30
N VAL A 80 -17.42 -2.73 16.46
CA VAL A 80 -16.40 -1.81 15.94
C VAL A 80 -17.04 -0.81 14.98
N THR A 81 -16.64 0.46 15.03
CA THR A 81 -17.15 1.49 14.11
C THR A 81 -16.71 1.20 12.68
N VAL A 82 -17.43 1.73 11.69
CA VAL A 82 -17.11 1.53 10.26
C VAL A 82 -15.71 2.04 9.95
N GLU A 83 -15.34 3.22 10.46
CA GLU A 83 -14.02 3.82 10.23
C GLU A 83 -12.90 2.94 10.79
N GLU A 84 -13.08 2.41 12.01
CA GLU A 84 -12.07 1.54 12.62
C GLU A 84 -12.02 0.18 11.93
N ALA A 85 -13.16 -0.36 11.49
CA ALA A 85 -13.21 -1.60 10.72
C ALA A 85 -12.44 -1.47 9.41
N VAL A 86 -12.64 -0.39 8.65
CA VAL A 86 -11.87 -0.10 7.42
C VAL A 86 -10.37 0.01 7.74
N ARG A 87 -10.00 0.76 8.78
CA ARG A 87 -8.59 0.88 9.20
C ARG A 87 -7.98 -0.48 9.54
N MET A 88 -8.68 -1.32 10.30
CA MET A 88 -8.20 -2.64 10.68
C MET A 88 -8.05 -3.58 9.47
N MET A 89 -9.00 -3.58 8.54
CA MET A 89 -8.93 -4.40 7.33
C MET A 89 -7.78 -3.97 6.42
N THR A 90 -7.72 -2.68 6.10
CA THR A 90 -6.70 -2.14 5.18
C THR A 90 -5.28 -2.27 5.71
N THR A 91 -5.07 -2.03 7.01
CA THR A 91 -3.74 -2.23 7.64
C THR A 91 -3.35 -3.71 7.73
N ALA A 92 -4.30 -4.63 7.89
CA ALA A 92 -4.02 -6.07 7.82
C ALA A 92 -3.56 -6.48 6.42
N ASP A 93 -4.23 -6.01 5.36
CA ASP A 93 -3.85 -6.33 3.99
C ASP A 93 -2.49 -5.71 3.62
N VAL A 94 -2.24 -4.46 4.03
CA VAL A 94 -0.93 -3.81 3.84
C VAL A 94 0.19 -4.54 4.59
N ARG A 95 -0.07 -5.02 5.82
CA ARG A 95 0.88 -5.86 6.56
C ARG A 95 1.20 -7.14 5.79
N ALA A 96 0.19 -7.85 5.29
CA ALA A 96 0.40 -9.08 4.54
C ALA A 96 1.13 -8.83 3.21
N ALA A 97 0.83 -7.74 2.50
CA ALA A 97 1.55 -7.35 1.30
C ALA A 97 3.02 -6.97 1.59
N ALA A 98 3.27 -6.30 2.72
CA ALA A 98 4.61 -5.98 3.19
C ALA A 98 5.41 -7.26 3.50
N ASP A 99 4.77 -8.30 4.03
CA ASP A 99 5.40 -9.61 4.23
C ASP A 99 5.78 -10.27 2.90
N VAL A 100 4.93 -10.19 1.87
CA VAL A 100 5.24 -10.69 0.51
C VAL A 100 6.43 -9.95 -0.11
N LEU A 101 6.53 -8.64 0.10
CA LEU A 101 7.60 -7.81 -0.48
C LEU A 101 8.87 -7.74 0.39
N ARG A 102 8.92 -8.48 1.49
CA ARG A 102 10.02 -8.39 2.46
C ARG A 102 11.37 -8.79 1.87
N GLU A 103 11.40 -9.84 1.06
CA GLU A 103 12.63 -10.28 0.40
C GLU A 103 13.20 -9.22 -0.54
N VAL A 104 12.35 -8.52 -1.29
CA VAL A 104 12.75 -7.40 -2.16
C VAL A 104 13.29 -6.23 -1.33
N TYR A 105 12.63 -5.93 -0.22
CA TYR A 105 13.05 -4.88 0.70
C TYR A 105 14.45 -5.16 1.25
N ASP A 106 14.68 -6.35 1.78
CA ASP A 106 15.98 -6.72 2.36
C ASP A 106 17.08 -6.78 1.27
N ALA A 107 16.79 -7.36 0.10
CA ALA A 107 17.76 -7.49 -1.00
C ALA A 107 18.20 -6.15 -1.60
N THR A 108 17.35 -5.12 -1.54
CA THR A 108 17.64 -3.78 -2.08
C THR A 108 18.11 -2.79 -1.02
N GLY A 109 18.40 -3.25 0.20
CA GLY A 109 18.80 -2.37 1.31
C GLY A 109 17.70 -1.36 1.67
N GLY A 110 16.45 -1.74 1.48
CA GLY A 110 15.27 -0.92 1.73
C GLY A 110 14.94 0.11 0.65
N ARG A 111 15.59 0.08 -0.52
CA ARG A 111 15.21 0.95 -1.64
C ARG A 111 13.83 0.60 -2.18
N ASP A 112 13.60 -0.67 -2.46
CA ASP A 112 12.34 -1.21 -2.98
C ASP A 112 11.66 -2.12 -1.93
N GLY A 113 10.71 -2.95 -2.36
CA GLY A 113 9.93 -3.82 -1.49
C GLY A 113 8.94 -3.07 -0.61
N ARG A 114 8.52 -1.87 -1.03
CA ARG A 114 7.70 -0.95 -0.23
C ARG A 114 6.21 -1.15 -0.48
N VAL A 115 5.40 -0.95 0.57
CA VAL A 115 3.93 -0.93 0.47
C VAL A 115 3.39 0.37 1.06
N SER A 116 2.63 1.13 0.28
CA SER A 116 2.07 2.41 0.74
C SER A 116 0.62 2.27 1.24
N ILE A 117 0.32 2.90 2.38
CA ILE A 117 -1.04 3.07 2.92
C ILE A 117 -1.33 4.56 3.15
N GLU A 118 -2.50 5.02 2.72
CA GLU A 118 -2.86 6.45 2.77
C GLU A 118 -3.55 6.82 4.09
N VAL A 119 -3.22 8.01 4.60
CA VAL A 119 -4.00 8.66 5.67
C VAL A 119 -5.41 8.98 5.17
N ASP A 120 -6.34 9.22 6.08
CA ASP A 120 -7.69 9.66 5.74
C ASP A 120 -7.64 10.99 4.98
N PRO A 121 -8.17 11.06 3.74
CA PRO A 121 -8.18 12.29 2.95
C PRO A 121 -8.87 13.46 3.63
N ARG A 122 -9.78 13.22 4.57
CA ARG A 122 -10.46 14.27 5.36
C ARG A 122 -9.48 15.03 6.27
N LEU A 123 -8.34 14.44 6.60
CA LEU A 123 -7.29 15.04 7.43
C LEU A 123 -6.26 15.82 6.60
N ALA A 124 -6.36 15.85 5.26
CA ALA A 124 -5.36 16.43 4.38
C ALA A 124 -5.03 17.91 4.65
N HIS A 125 -5.89 18.64 5.37
CA HIS A 125 -5.69 20.03 5.76
C HIS A 125 -5.44 20.25 7.26
N ASP A 126 -5.23 19.17 8.02
CA ASP A 126 -4.88 19.21 9.45
C ASP A 126 -3.56 18.48 9.68
N THR A 127 -2.50 19.26 9.93
CA THR A 127 -1.15 18.74 10.18
C THR A 127 -1.11 17.81 11.38
N ARG A 128 -1.74 18.18 12.51
CA ARG A 128 -1.63 17.41 13.76
C ARG A 128 -2.38 16.09 13.65
N ALA A 129 -3.58 16.13 13.06
CA ALA A 129 -4.37 14.92 12.83
C ALA A 129 -3.67 13.97 11.84
N THR A 130 -3.09 14.51 10.75
CA THR A 130 -2.31 13.72 9.79
C THR A 130 -1.12 13.02 10.45
N VAL A 131 -0.34 13.73 11.28
CA VAL A 131 0.81 13.13 11.99
C VAL A 131 0.35 12.03 12.95
N ALA A 132 -0.73 12.28 13.70
CA ALA A 132 -1.26 11.31 14.65
C ALA A 132 -1.71 10.02 13.93
N GLU A 133 -2.45 10.15 12.83
CA GLU A 133 -2.88 9.00 12.06
C GLU A 133 -1.70 8.29 11.38
N ALA A 134 -0.72 9.01 10.84
CA ALA A 134 0.47 8.41 10.26
C ALA A 134 1.22 7.52 11.26
N ARG A 135 1.38 7.97 12.51
CA ARG A 135 1.97 7.17 13.59
C ARG A 135 1.12 5.95 13.92
N GLN A 136 -0.20 6.10 13.98
CA GLN A 136 -1.12 4.99 14.24
C GLN A 136 -1.05 3.93 13.12
N LEU A 137 -1.06 4.35 11.86
CA LEU A 137 -0.98 3.45 10.70
C LEU A 137 0.35 2.70 10.64
N ALA A 138 1.46 3.34 11.01
CA ALA A 138 2.76 2.68 11.09
C ALA A 138 2.87 1.68 12.26
N TRP A 139 2.11 1.91 13.35
CA TRP A 139 2.06 1.04 14.53
C TRP A 139 1.10 -0.16 14.39
N LEU A 140 -0.10 0.07 13.83
CA LEU A 140 -0.80 -0.96 13.03
C LEU A 140 0.14 -1.32 11.88
N VAL A 141 -0.09 -2.23 10.94
CA VAL A 141 0.98 -2.62 9.97
C VAL A 141 2.28 -3.18 10.59
N ASP A 142 3.10 -2.43 11.33
CA ASP A 142 4.27 -2.90 12.08
C ASP A 142 5.26 -3.66 11.19
N ARG A 143 5.64 -3.01 10.08
CA ARG A 143 6.61 -3.54 9.11
C ARG A 143 7.56 -2.44 8.64
N PRO A 144 8.87 -2.72 8.52
CA PRO A 144 9.86 -1.70 8.17
C PRO A 144 9.71 -1.18 6.74
N ASN A 145 9.05 -1.94 5.88
CA ASN A 145 8.84 -1.63 4.48
C ASN A 145 7.47 -0.97 4.19
N VAL A 146 6.73 -0.55 5.21
CA VAL A 146 5.55 0.31 5.02
C VAL A 146 5.97 1.75 4.69
N MET A 147 5.19 2.42 3.86
CA MET A 147 5.23 3.85 3.67
C MET A 147 3.87 4.46 3.97
N ILE A 148 3.84 5.53 4.76
CA ILE A 148 2.60 6.29 4.97
C ILE A 148 2.46 7.29 3.84
N LYS A 149 1.34 7.24 3.13
CA LYS A 149 1.06 8.11 2.00
C LYS A 149 0.35 9.37 2.51
N ILE A 150 0.99 10.52 2.31
CA ILE A 150 0.54 11.82 2.82
C ILE A 150 0.45 12.80 1.64
N PRO A 151 -0.69 13.50 1.43
CA PRO A 151 -0.84 14.41 0.32
C PRO A 151 0.02 15.67 0.49
N ALA A 152 0.58 16.18 -0.61
CA ALA A 152 1.43 17.38 -0.66
C ALA A 152 0.62 18.69 -0.54
N THR A 153 -0.32 18.77 0.38
CA THR A 153 -1.01 20.03 0.71
C THR A 153 -0.10 20.93 1.55
N ARG A 154 -0.44 22.22 1.69
CA ARG A 154 0.30 23.12 2.61
C ARG A 154 0.37 22.61 4.05
N ALA A 155 -0.68 21.92 4.52
CA ALA A 155 -0.71 21.32 5.85
C ALA A 155 -0.01 19.95 5.89
N GLY A 156 0.04 19.24 4.76
CA GLY A 156 0.74 17.97 4.61
C GLY A 156 2.25 18.11 4.65
N LEU A 157 2.83 19.19 4.10
CA LEU A 157 4.28 19.42 4.10
C LEU A 157 4.93 19.39 5.50
N PRO A 158 4.44 20.13 6.52
CA PRO A 158 4.97 20.01 7.87
C PRO A 158 4.69 18.62 8.49
N ALA A 159 3.56 17.98 8.16
CA ALA A 159 3.27 16.62 8.62
C ALA A 159 4.27 15.59 8.07
N ILE A 160 4.59 15.66 6.77
CA ILE A 160 5.60 14.84 6.11
C ILE A 160 6.94 15.00 6.82
N THR A 161 7.34 16.24 7.11
CA THR A 161 8.60 16.55 7.79
C THR A 161 8.65 15.90 9.18
N GLU A 162 7.58 16.04 9.98
CA GLU A 162 7.52 15.45 11.32
C GLU A 162 7.50 13.92 11.30
N VAL A 163 6.74 13.31 10.37
CA VAL A 163 6.62 11.85 10.24
C VAL A 163 7.95 11.24 9.80
N VAL A 164 8.63 11.84 8.82
CA VAL A 164 9.99 11.42 8.43
C VAL A 164 10.98 11.60 9.58
N GLY A 165 10.90 12.72 10.32
CA GLY A 165 11.72 12.96 11.50
C GLY A 165 11.51 11.95 12.62
N ALA A 166 10.35 11.29 12.67
CA ALA A 166 10.04 10.19 13.58
C ALA A 166 10.53 8.81 13.08
N GLY A 167 11.23 8.76 11.94
CA GLY A 167 11.74 7.51 11.36
C GLY A 167 10.72 6.73 10.54
N ILE A 168 9.56 7.32 10.23
CA ILE A 168 8.52 6.67 9.44
C ILE A 168 8.69 7.07 7.96
N SER A 169 8.78 6.07 7.07
CA SER A 169 8.91 6.32 5.63
C SER A 169 7.60 6.88 5.07
N VAL A 170 7.69 7.89 4.19
CA VAL A 170 6.52 8.60 3.64
C VAL A 170 6.50 8.54 2.12
N ASN A 171 5.35 8.19 1.54
CA ASN A 171 5.05 8.36 0.12
C ASN A 171 4.31 9.69 -0.06
N VAL A 172 5.00 10.72 -0.58
CA VAL A 172 4.36 12.01 -0.82
C VAL A 172 3.51 11.93 -2.09
N THR A 173 2.19 12.13 -1.96
CA THR A 173 1.24 11.99 -3.08
C THR A 173 0.63 13.33 -3.50
N LEU A 174 -0.09 13.34 -4.63
CA LEU A 174 -0.81 14.49 -5.18
C LEU A 174 0.11 15.69 -5.45
N ILE A 175 1.30 15.43 -5.99
CA ILE A 175 2.24 16.46 -6.47
C ILE A 175 1.94 16.71 -7.95
N PHE A 176 1.57 17.94 -8.27
CA PHE A 176 1.29 18.38 -9.65
C PHE A 176 2.11 19.62 -10.06
N SER A 177 2.89 20.18 -9.14
CA SER A 177 3.75 21.36 -9.31
C SER A 177 4.89 21.37 -8.30
#